data_AF-A0A5J4UY01-F1
#
_entry.id   AF-A0A5J4UY01-F1
#
_cell.length_a   1.000
_cell.length_b   1.000
_cell.length_c   1.000
_cell.angle_alpha   90.00
_cell.angle_beta   90.00
_cell.angle_gamma   90.00
#
_symmetry.space_group_name_H-M   'P 1'
#
loop_
_entity.id
_entity.type
_entity.pdbx_description
1 polymer ?
#
loop_
_entity_poly.entity_id
_entity_poly.type
_entity_poly.pdbx_seq_one_letter_code
_entity_poly.pdbx_strand_id
1 'polypeptide(L)'
;MSNCNQHHNDEDDDEEEDQDDDDNVEIQQQQRELLETKFQQREFDEKYKDGSDKQRRQNYNTPDHNHVHNIPSQIVQRQQNPPAIRQGPQRVIESASTSSLNSSLSHGNMPIEESITCPFCMNQFPKLSVQMHVNNCNKIKNPRLILNSIIKILPQMEQNPNGQFKAKEGEKLQCPFCTLTIQNHLEQHILKAHKQESQLFQRLLLYQTQLNQKLAIQLRQGFIGRTSLIQSNSNQNSSSQPPNESKLQQFIPTLQDQLQQGNNIPCPFCQKEFAKSAALKHAQTCSRNTDHRLLFKGARDIVLNMEMNAEGNLREKPGYEPICPICNEQLSVVTLDGHIFGDHPDEDQLFQNLLKFHYELKSQQVKIKKQNIKKK
;
A
#
# COMPACT_ATOMS: atom_id res chain seq x y z
N MET A 1 -57.46 70.68 17.60
CA MET A 1 -57.26 69.56 18.55
C MET A 1 -56.56 68.47 17.79
N SER A 2 -55.23 68.47 17.87
CA SER A 2 -54.33 67.60 17.11
C SER A 2 -54.09 66.32 17.90
N ASN A 3 -54.34 65.16 17.28
CA ASN A 3 -54.16 63.86 17.91
C ASN A 3 -52.85 63.23 17.38
N CYS A 4 -51.88 63.07 18.28
CA CYS A 4 -50.61 62.39 18.04
C CYS A 4 -50.81 60.87 18.16
N ASN A 5 -50.48 60.12 17.11
CA ASN A 5 -50.26 58.68 17.18
C ASN A 5 -48.78 58.43 17.49
N GLN A 6 -48.51 57.86 18.66
CA GLN A 6 -47.21 57.36 19.08
C GLN A 6 -47.01 55.95 18.50
N HIS A 7 -45.92 55.75 17.75
CA HIS A 7 -45.35 54.45 17.48
C HIS A 7 -44.44 54.05 18.65
N HIS A 8 -44.72 52.89 19.26
CA HIS A 8 -43.74 52.15 20.06
C HIS A 8 -42.96 51.26 19.10
N ASN A 9 -41.65 51.48 19.04
CA ASN A 9 -40.71 50.49 18.53
C ASN A 9 -40.24 49.72 19.77
N ASP A 10 -40.57 48.43 19.80
CA ASP A 10 -39.93 47.48 20.71
C ASP A 10 -38.52 47.22 20.16
N GLU A 11 -37.52 47.60 20.95
CA GLU A 11 -36.10 47.31 20.72
C GLU A 11 -35.84 45.90 21.28
N ASP A 12 -35.70 44.92 20.39
CA ASP A 12 -35.19 43.59 20.73
C ASP A 12 -33.65 43.72 20.85
N ASP A 13 -33.16 43.78 22.09
CA ASP A 13 -31.75 43.66 22.45
C ASP A 13 -31.28 42.21 22.21
N ASP A 14 -30.65 41.98 21.06
CA ASP A 14 -29.92 40.74 20.75
C ASP A 14 -28.62 40.68 21.60
N GLU A 15 -28.69 40.03 22.76
CA GLU A 15 -27.53 39.60 23.53
C GLU A 15 -26.82 38.44 22.79
N GLU A 16 -25.97 38.76 21.81
CA GLU A 16 -25.02 37.80 21.24
C GLU A 16 -23.92 37.49 22.26
N GLU A 17 -24.12 36.42 23.04
CA GLU A 17 -23.15 35.92 24.02
C GLU A 17 -21.85 35.41 23.36
N ASP A 18 -20.72 35.88 23.92
CA ASP A 18 -19.32 35.62 23.60
C ASP A 18 -18.92 34.12 23.68
N GLN A 19 -19.30 33.32 22.70
CA GLN A 19 -18.98 31.87 22.65
C GLN A 19 -17.64 31.53 21.97
N ASP A 20 -16.89 32.53 21.52
CA ASP A 20 -15.62 32.37 20.78
C ASP A 20 -14.39 32.19 21.69
N ASP A 21 -14.50 32.42 23.00
CA ASP A 21 -13.35 32.37 23.91
C ASP A 21 -13.03 30.96 24.43
N ASP A 22 -14.03 30.07 24.56
CA ASP A 22 -13.83 28.71 25.10
C ASP A 22 -13.04 27.80 24.14
N ASP A 23 -13.28 27.91 22.83
CA ASP A 23 -12.56 27.14 21.81
C ASP A 23 -11.06 27.52 21.72
N ASN A 24 -10.73 28.77 22.04
CA ASN A 24 -9.35 29.25 22.02
C ASN A 24 -8.54 28.69 23.21
N VAL A 25 -9.18 28.53 24.37
CA VAL A 25 -8.56 27.95 25.57
C VAL A 25 -8.21 26.47 25.34
N GLU A 26 -9.10 25.68 24.73
CA GLU A 26 -8.84 24.25 24.48
C GLU A 26 -7.68 24.05 23.49
N ILE A 27 -7.60 24.88 22.44
CA ILE A 27 -6.50 24.84 21.48
C ILE A 27 -5.16 25.20 22.13
N GLN A 28 -5.15 26.19 23.03
CA GLN A 28 -3.93 26.56 23.77
C GLN A 28 -3.47 25.44 24.71
N GLN A 29 -4.42 24.76 25.36
CA GLN A 29 -4.11 23.64 26.24
C GLN A 29 -3.53 22.45 25.47
N GLN A 30 -4.09 22.10 24.31
CA GLN A 30 -3.55 21.04 23.45
C GLN A 30 -2.13 21.37 22.93
N GLN A 31 -1.84 22.64 22.62
CA GLN A 31 -0.49 23.06 22.21
C GLN A 31 0.52 22.95 23.37
N ARG A 32 0.09 23.24 24.60
CA ARG A 32 0.93 23.10 25.80
C ARG A 32 1.28 21.63 26.05
N GLU A 33 0.31 20.73 26.00
CA GLU A 33 0.53 19.29 26.18
C GLU A 33 1.47 18.70 25.11
N LEU A 34 1.36 19.18 23.86
CA LEU A 34 2.25 18.76 22.78
C LEU A 34 3.71 19.20 23.02
N LEU A 35 3.91 20.42 23.55
CA LEU A 35 5.24 20.93 23.89
C LEU A 35 5.85 20.19 25.08
N GLU A 36 5.04 19.90 26.11
CA GLU A 36 5.44 19.09 27.28
C GLU A 36 5.91 17.70 26.84
N THR A 37 5.15 17.04 25.97
CA THR A 37 5.49 15.71 25.43
C THR A 37 6.79 15.74 24.63
N LYS A 38 6.99 16.78 23.80
CA LYS A 38 8.24 16.97 23.05
C LYS A 38 9.45 17.23 23.95
N PHE A 39 9.24 17.90 25.09
CA PHE A 39 10.30 18.14 26.06
C PHE A 39 10.71 16.83 26.75
N GLN A 40 9.74 16.05 27.23
CA GLN A 40 9.98 14.74 27.84
C GLN A 40 10.66 13.75 26.88
N GLN A 41 10.26 13.74 25.61
CA GLN A 41 10.91 12.92 24.59
C GLN A 41 12.38 13.30 24.41
N ARG A 42 12.69 14.61 24.39
CA ARG A 42 14.06 15.11 24.24
C ARG A 42 14.94 14.75 25.45
N GLU A 43 14.38 14.87 26.66
CA GLU A 43 15.06 14.47 27.90
C GLU A 43 15.33 12.95 27.94
N PHE A 44 14.39 12.15 27.45
CA PHE A 44 14.57 10.71 27.30
C PHE A 44 15.71 10.42 26.30
N ASP A 45 15.67 10.98 25.09
CA ASP A 45 16.68 10.73 24.06
C ASP A 45 18.10 11.15 24.52
N GLU A 46 18.22 12.26 25.25
CA GLU A 46 19.49 12.74 25.80
C GLU A 46 20.08 11.79 26.85
N LYS A 47 19.22 11.19 27.69
CA LYS A 47 19.62 10.22 28.72
C LYS A 47 20.13 8.90 28.14
N TYR A 48 19.64 8.47 26.98
CA TYR A 48 20.04 7.21 26.34
C TYR A 48 21.19 7.35 25.35
N LYS A 49 21.43 8.56 24.82
CA LYS A 49 22.56 8.83 23.92
C LYS A 49 23.92 8.62 24.62
N ASP A 50 24.04 9.06 25.88
CA ASP A 50 25.27 8.92 26.68
C ASP A 50 25.62 7.47 27.09
N GLY A 51 24.65 6.55 27.08
CA GLY A 51 24.87 5.14 27.41
C GLY A 51 25.59 4.37 26.28
N SER A 52 25.26 4.67 25.03
CA SER A 52 25.75 3.92 23.87
C SER A 52 27.22 4.21 23.52
N ASP A 53 27.69 5.45 23.74
CA ASP A 53 29.07 5.84 23.44
C ASP A 53 30.10 5.25 24.42
N LYS A 54 29.70 4.97 25.67
CA LYS A 54 30.58 4.30 26.65
C LYS A 54 30.78 2.82 26.34
N GLN A 55 29.76 2.15 25.80
CA GLN A 55 29.84 0.73 25.47
C GLN A 55 30.64 0.47 24.19
N ARG A 56 30.63 1.45 23.26
CA ARG A 56 31.42 1.39 22.01
C ARG A 56 32.92 1.51 22.24
N ARG A 57 33.37 2.17 23.32
CA ARG A 57 34.81 2.31 23.64
C ARG A 57 35.43 1.07 24.29
N GLN A 58 34.64 0.14 24.83
CA GLN A 58 35.18 -1.07 25.48
C GLN A 58 35.47 -2.21 24.50
N ASN A 59 34.97 -2.15 23.26
CA ASN A 59 35.03 -3.27 22.31
C ASN A 59 36.21 -3.25 21.33
N TYR A 60 37.17 -2.32 21.47
CA TYR A 60 38.32 -2.20 20.55
C TYR A 60 39.65 -2.76 21.09
N ASN A 61 39.65 -3.45 22.24
CA ASN A 61 40.88 -3.96 22.89
C ASN A 61 40.92 -5.50 23.04
N THR A 62 40.70 -6.25 21.97
CA THR A 62 41.04 -7.69 21.93
C THR A 62 42.07 -7.95 20.82
N PRO A 63 43.29 -8.43 21.13
CA PRO A 63 44.30 -8.78 20.13
C PRO A 63 43.90 -10.08 19.43
N ASP A 64 43.94 -10.04 18.10
CA ASP A 64 43.62 -11.14 17.19
C ASP A 64 44.79 -12.14 17.14
N HIS A 65 44.56 -13.39 17.57
CA HIS A 65 45.52 -14.48 17.45
C HIS A 65 45.01 -15.54 16.45
N ASN A 66 45.73 -15.59 15.32
CA ASN A 66 45.69 -16.58 14.24
C ASN A 66 45.48 -18.04 14.70
N HIS A 67 44.65 -18.79 13.96
CA HIS A 67 44.98 -20.17 13.61
C HIS A 67 44.37 -20.64 12.29
N VAL A 68 45.24 -20.91 11.31
CA VAL A 68 44.96 -21.52 10.02
C VAL A 68 45.19 -23.02 10.16
N HIS A 69 44.16 -23.85 9.92
CA HIS A 69 44.36 -25.27 9.68
C HIS A 69 43.82 -25.69 8.31
N ASN A 70 44.79 -26.08 7.47
CA ASN A 70 44.64 -26.82 6.22
C ASN A 70 44.12 -28.24 6.49
N ILE A 71 43.11 -28.70 5.72
CA ILE A 71 42.78 -30.12 5.57
C ILE A 71 42.51 -30.42 4.08
N PRO A 72 43.25 -31.33 3.43
CA PRO A 72 42.90 -31.85 2.12
C PRO A 72 42.10 -33.15 2.26
N SER A 73 41.04 -33.32 1.46
CA SER A 73 40.37 -34.61 1.31
C SER A 73 40.02 -34.85 -0.16
N GLN A 74 40.85 -35.66 -0.80
CA GLN A 74 40.45 -36.49 -1.93
C GLN A 74 39.55 -37.61 -1.40
N ILE A 75 38.52 -38.04 -2.14
CA ILE A 75 38.05 -39.43 -2.22
C ILE A 75 37.03 -39.58 -3.38
N VAL A 76 37.49 -40.34 -4.38
CA VAL A 76 36.85 -41.46 -5.11
C VAL A 76 35.49 -41.28 -5.81
N GLN A 77 35.57 -41.38 -7.14
CA GLN A 77 34.52 -41.72 -8.10
C GLN A 77 33.85 -43.08 -7.80
N ARG A 78 32.51 -43.13 -7.90
CA ARG A 78 31.79 -44.36 -8.27
C ARG A 78 30.64 -44.05 -9.22
N GLN A 79 30.84 -44.40 -10.49
CA GLN A 79 29.79 -44.53 -11.51
C GLN A 79 28.93 -45.75 -11.21
N GLN A 80 27.61 -45.60 -11.22
CA GLN A 80 26.68 -46.70 -11.46
C GLN A 80 25.55 -46.21 -12.38
N ASN A 81 25.53 -46.76 -13.60
CA ASN A 81 24.43 -46.68 -14.55
C ASN A 81 23.24 -47.51 -14.07
N PRO A 82 21.99 -47.09 -14.34
CA PRO A 82 20.87 -48.00 -14.50
C PRO A 82 20.37 -48.09 -15.97
N PRO A 83 19.75 -49.22 -16.35
CA PRO A 83 19.57 -49.62 -17.74
C PRO A 83 18.29 -49.08 -18.41
N ALA A 84 18.36 -49.06 -19.73
CA ALA A 84 17.29 -48.74 -20.67
C ALA A 84 16.08 -49.70 -20.57
N ILE A 85 14.87 -49.13 -20.53
CA ILE A 85 13.61 -49.87 -20.68
C ILE A 85 12.77 -49.24 -21.79
N ARG A 86 12.71 -50.00 -22.89
CA ARG A 86 11.63 -50.24 -23.86
C ARG A 86 10.57 -49.16 -24.10
N GLN A 87 10.61 -48.62 -25.32
CA GLN A 87 9.49 -47.98 -26.01
C GLN A 87 8.45 -49.03 -26.44
N GLY A 88 7.17 -48.71 -26.23
CA GLY A 88 6.03 -49.41 -26.82
C GLY A 88 5.14 -48.40 -27.57
N PRO A 89 4.44 -48.80 -28.65
CA PRO A 89 3.77 -47.88 -29.56
C PRO A 89 2.40 -47.43 -29.00
N GLN A 90 2.15 -46.13 -28.92
CA GLN A 90 0.82 -45.60 -28.66
C GLN A 90 0.01 -45.49 -29.96
N ARG A 91 -1.17 -46.12 -29.92
CA ARG A 91 -2.21 -46.08 -30.94
C ARG A 91 -2.80 -44.67 -31.05
N VAL A 92 -2.95 -44.24 -32.29
CA VAL A 92 -3.80 -43.12 -32.72
C VAL A 92 -5.27 -43.54 -32.48
N ILE A 93 -6.02 -42.74 -31.73
CA ILE A 93 -7.48 -42.77 -31.75
C ILE A 93 -7.92 -41.33 -32.04
N GLU A 94 -8.24 -41.10 -33.32
CA GLU A 94 -9.04 -39.97 -33.75
C GLU A 94 -10.46 -40.19 -33.24
N SER A 95 -11.00 -39.22 -32.52
CA SER A 95 -12.43 -39.16 -32.21
C SER A 95 -12.90 -37.76 -32.58
N ALA A 96 -13.43 -37.68 -33.79
CA ALA A 96 -14.32 -36.61 -34.19
C ALA A 96 -15.52 -36.59 -33.24
N SER A 97 -15.87 -35.41 -32.74
CA SER A 97 -17.16 -35.17 -32.10
C SER A 97 -17.73 -33.89 -32.68
N THR A 98 -18.90 -34.09 -33.26
CA THR A 98 -19.72 -33.17 -34.01
C THR A 98 -20.49 -32.24 -33.07
N SER A 99 -20.67 -31.01 -33.55
CA SER A 99 -21.86 -30.16 -33.39
C SER A 99 -22.58 -30.10 -32.03
N SER A 100 -22.61 -28.91 -31.44
CA SER A 100 -23.83 -28.38 -30.83
C SER A 100 -23.91 -26.87 -31.03
N LEU A 101 -24.86 -26.48 -31.88
CA LEU A 101 -25.47 -25.18 -31.96
C LEU A 101 -26.04 -24.83 -30.58
N ASN A 102 -25.75 -23.64 -30.07
CA ASN A 102 -26.66 -22.96 -29.16
C ASN A 102 -26.57 -21.45 -29.36
N SER A 103 -27.75 -20.91 -29.62
CA SER A 103 -28.11 -19.52 -29.75
C SER A 103 -27.80 -18.70 -28.50
N SER A 104 -27.75 -17.38 -28.70
CA SER A 104 -28.40 -16.36 -27.87
C SER A 104 -27.51 -15.34 -27.14
N LEU A 105 -27.95 -14.10 -27.33
CA LEU A 105 -27.62 -12.84 -26.64
C LEU A 105 -26.21 -12.28 -26.86
N SER A 106 -26.16 -11.29 -27.74
CA SER A 106 -25.22 -10.18 -27.75
C SER A 106 -25.19 -9.47 -26.39
N HIS A 107 -24.46 -10.05 -25.43
CA HIS A 107 -23.95 -9.35 -24.27
C HIS A 107 -22.80 -8.47 -24.76
N GLY A 108 -22.85 -7.17 -24.43
CA GLY A 108 -21.77 -6.25 -24.72
C GLY A 108 -20.44 -6.86 -24.28
N ASN A 109 -19.42 -6.73 -25.12
CA ASN A 109 -18.05 -7.18 -24.88
C ASN A 109 -17.51 -6.61 -23.57
N MET A 110 -17.84 -7.26 -22.45
CA MET A 110 -17.16 -7.04 -21.19
C MET A 110 -15.71 -7.49 -21.42
N PRO A 111 -14.72 -6.64 -21.09
CA PRO A 111 -13.33 -7.01 -21.26
C PRO A 111 -13.09 -8.33 -20.52
N ILE A 112 -12.65 -9.34 -21.26
CA ILE A 112 -12.31 -10.66 -20.71
C ILE A 112 -11.25 -10.41 -19.64
N GLU A 113 -11.61 -10.55 -18.36
CA GLU A 113 -10.67 -10.39 -17.26
C GLU A 113 -9.56 -11.45 -17.41
N GLU A 114 -8.34 -10.99 -17.64
CA GLU A 114 -7.20 -11.88 -17.81
C GLU A 114 -6.97 -12.69 -16.52
N SER A 115 -7.12 -14.01 -16.63
CA SER A 115 -6.79 -14.95 -15.54
C SER A 115 -5.28 -15.13 -15.42
N ILE A 116 -4.81 -15.37 -14.20
CA ILE A 116 -3.42 -15.72 -13.89
C ILE A 116 -3.42 -17.06 -13.17
N THR A 117 -2.47 -17.93 -13.53
CA THR A 117 -2.31 -19.24 -12.90
C THR A 117 -1.47 -19.11 -11.64
N CYS A 118 -1.96 -19.64 -10.51
CA CYS A 118 -1.20 -19.73 -9.26
C CYS A 118 0.01 -20.67 -9.44
N PRO A 119 1.26 -20.26 -9.16
CA PRO A 119 2.46 -21.07 -9.36
C PRO A 119 2.58 -22.28 -8.41
N PHE A 120 1.76 -22.33 -7.36
CA PHE A 120 1.76 -23.40 -6.36
C PHE A 120 0.75 -24.51 -6.67
N CYS A 121 -0.51 -24.15 -6.97
CA CYS A 121 -1.59 -25.12 -7.14
C CYS A 121 -2.03 -25.33 -8.60
N MET A 122 -1.53 -24.54 -9.54
CA MET A 122 -1.89 -24.54 -10.97
C MET A 122 -3.35 -24.16 -11.28
N ASN A 123 -4.12 -23.69 -10.29
CA ASN A 123 -5.46 -23.16 -10.55
C ASN A 123 -5.39 -21.74 -11.12
N GLN A 124 -6.34 -21.39 -11.98
CA GLN A 124 -6.48 -20.06 -12.56
C GLN A 124 -7.36 -19.17 -11.69
N PHE A 125 -6.97 -17.91 -11.54
CA PHE A 125 -7.68 -16.93 -10.73
C PHE A 125 -7.74 -15.57 -11.46
N PRO A 126 -8.80 -14.77 -11.23
CA PRO A 126 -8.80 -13.36 -11.59
C PRO A 126 -7.59 -12.63 -10.98
N LYS A 127 -7.01 -11.69 -11.72
CA LYS A 127 -5.77 -10.97 -11.35
C LYS A 127 -5.80 -10.42 -9.92
N LEU A 128 -6.90 -9.81 -9.49
CA LEU A 128 -7.01 -9.23 -8.14
C LEU A 128 -7.00 -10.28 -7.03
N SER A 129 -7.50 -11.48 -7.32
CA SER A 129 -7.60 -12.57 -6.33
C SER A 129 -6.37 -13.48 -6.30
N VAL A 130 -5.60 -13.56 -7.39
CA VAL A 130 -4.49 -14.51 -7.50
C VAL A 130 -3.40 -14.23 -6.46
N GLN A 131 -3.06 -12.97 -6.21
CA GLN A 131 -1.99 -12.61 -5.28
C GLN A 131 -2.34 -13.02 -3.84
N MET A 132 -3.58 -12.73 -3.42
CA MET A 132 -4.10 -13.19 -2.12
C MET A 132 -4.12 -14.73 -2.02
N HIS A 133 -4.49 -15.42 -3.10
CA HIS A 133 -4.46 -16.89 -3.12
C HIS A 133 -3.02 -17.43 -3.03
N VAL A 134 -2.08 -16.89 -3.80
CA VAL A 134 -0.67 -17.32 -3.82
C VAL A 134 -0.06 -17.18 -2.42
N ASN A 135 -0.30 -16.06 -1.74
CA ASN A 135 0.16 -15.83 -0.38
C ASN A 135 -0.42 -16.81 0.65
N ASN A 136 -1.57 -17.42 0.37
CA ASN A 136 -2.27 -18.30 1.30
C ASN A 136 -2.43 -19.73 0.75
N CYS A 137 -1.63 -20.11 -0.25
CA CYS A 137 -1.81 -21.37 -0.94
C CYS A 137 -1.40 -22.56 -0.06
N ASN A 138 -2.36 -23.39 0.33
CA ASN A 138 -2.14 -24.54 1.22
C ASN A 138 -1.45 -25.75 0.55
N LYS A 139 -1.14 -25.68 -0.74
CA LYS A 139 -0.48 -26.78 -1.48
C LYS A 139 0.99 -26.94 -1.13
N ILE A 140 1.63 -25.89 -0.61
CA ILE A 140 3.05 -25.90 -0.24
C ILE A 140 3.20 -25.36 1.18
N LYS A 141 4.21 -25.84 1.91
CA LYS A 141 4.58 -25.29 3.22
C LYS A 141 5.25 -23.93 3.03
N ASN A 142 4.76 -22.92 3.73
CA ASN A 142 5.32 -21.56 3.73
C ASN A 142 5.40 -20.89 2.34
N PRO A 143 4.29 -20.81 1.57
CA PRO A 143 4.28 -20.20 0.24
C PRO A 143 4.78 -18.74 0.25
N ARG A 144 4.47 -18.00 1.32
CA ARG A 144 4.91 -16.60 1.50
C ARG A 144 6.42 -16.45 1.58
N LEU A 145 7.09 -17.28 2.38
CA LEU A 145 8.55 -17.21 2.52
C LEU A 145 9.23 -17.45 1.18
N ILE A 146 8.81 -18.49 0.46
CA ILE A 146 9.36 -18.80 -0.87
C ILE A 146 9.11 -17.64 -1.84
N LEU A 147 7.88 -17.11 -1.88
CA LEU A 147 7.54 -16.00 -2.77
C LEU A 147 8.35 -14.73 -2.44
N ASN A 148 8.49 -14.38 -1.16
CA ASN A 148 9.28 -13.23 -0.72
C ASN A 148 10.76 -13.38 -1.10
N SER A 149 11.32 -14.59 -0.97
CA SER A 149 12.67 -14.88 -1.46
C SER A 149 12.79 -14.68 -2.98
N ILE A 150 11.79 -15.11 -3.77
CA ILE A 150 11.76 -14.90 -5.22
C ILE A 150 11.72 -13.41 -5.57
N ILE A 151 10.86 -12.64 -4.90
CA ILE A 151 10.73 -11.19 -5.08
C ILE A 151 12.08 -10.50 -4.82
N LYS A 152 12.81 -10.93 -3.78
CA LYS A 152 14.13 -10.37 -3.43
C LYS A 152 15.21 -10.67 -4.47
N ILE A 153 15.24 -11.88 -5.04
CA ILE A 153 16.30 -12.25 -6.00
C ILE A 153 16.01 -11.80 -7.44
N LEU A 154 14.74 -11.65 -7.84
CA LEU A 154 14.38 -11.39 -9.23
C LEU A 154 15.05 -10.13 -9.82
N PRO A 155 15.17 -8.98 -9.11
CA PRO A 155 15.88 -7.80 -9.61
C PRO A 155 17.38 -8.01 -9.87
N GLN A 156 17.97 -9.03 -9.23
CA GLN A 156 19.38 -9.42 -9.37
C GLN A 156 19.58 -10.49 -10.46
N MET A 157 18.49 -10.91 -11.11
CA MET A 157 18.51 -11.83 -12.24
C MET A 157 18.24 -11.07 -13.54
N GLU A 158 18.67 -11.67 -14.64
CA GLU A 158 18.33 -11.25 -16.00
C GLU A 158 17.79 -12.45 -16.79
N GLN A 159 16.77 -12.19 -17.62
CA GLN A 159 16.19 -13.21 -18.48
C GLN A 159 16.94 -13.22 -19.82
N ASN A 160 17.52 -14.35 -20.17
CA ASN A 160 18.15 -14.56 -21.46
C ASN A 160 17.11 -14.66 -22.59
N PRO A 161 17.49 -14.49 -23.87
CA PRO A 161 16.57 -14.64 -25.01
C PRO A 161 15.89 -16.01 -25.11
N ASN A 162 16.49 -17.05 -24.50
CA ASN A 162 15.90 -18.39 -24.40
C ASN A 162 14.87 -18.55 -23.26
N GLY A 163 14.55 -17.46 -22.56
CA GLY A 163 13.61 -17.43 -21.44
C GLY A 163 14.18 -17.88 -20.09
N GLN A 164 15.43 -18.35 -20.02
CA GLN A 164 16.07 -18.78 -18.77
C GLN A 164 16.56 -17.59 -17.94
N PHE A 165 16.55 -17.71 -16.63
CA PHE A 165 17.00 -16.67 -15.72
C PHE A 165 18.42 -16.95 -15.23
N LYS A 166 19.33 -15.99 -15.44
CA LYS A 166 20.68 -16.05 -14.89
C LYS A 166 20.90 -14.92 -13.89
N ALA A 167 21.76 -15.15 -12.90
CA ALA A 167 22.21 -14.07 -12.03
C ALA A 167 22.97 -13.03 -12.87
N LYS A 168 22.81 -11.75 -12.56
CA LYS A 168 23.67 -10.69 -13.11
C LYS A 168 25.10 -10.92 -12.63
N GLU A 169 26.06 -10.46 -13.43
CA GLU A 169 27.48 -10.63 -13.14
C GLU A 169 27.84 -10.04 -11.76
N GLY A 170 28.48 -10.86 -10.92
CA GLY A 170 28.93 -10.44 -9.57
C GLY A 170 27.88 -10.59 -8.46
N GLU A 171 26.60 -10.82 -8.80
CA GLU A 171 25.54 -10.96 -7.81
C GLU A 171 25.60 -12.31 -7.07
N LYS A 172 25.31 -12.25 -5.77
CA LYS A 172 25.21 -13.43 -4.90
C LYS A 172 23.74 -13.63 -4.51
N LEU A 173 23.14 -14.72 -4.98
CA LEU A 173 21.72 -14.98 -4.76
C LEU A 173 21.52 -15.96 -3.62
N GLN A 174 20.63 -15.68 -2.70
CA GLN A 174 20.19 -16.66 -1.72
C GLN A 174 19.20 -17.64 -2.35
N CYS A 175 19.38 -18.93 -2.11
CA CYS A 175 18.42 -19.93 -2.57
C CYS A 175 17.06 -19.76 -1.87
N PRO A 176 15.92 -19.81 -2.58
CA PRO A 176 14.61 -19.74 -1.92
C PRO A 176 14.22 -21.00 -1.13
N PHE A 177 14.92 -22.11 -1.37
CA PHE A 177 14.60 -23.43 -0.79
C PHE A 177 15.61 -23.88 0.27
N CYS A 178 16.75 -23.19 0.39
CA CYS A 178 17.72 -23.41 1.45
C CYS A 178 18.44 -22.11 1.80
N THR A 179 19.16 -22.06 2.91
CA THR A 179 19.81 -20.83 3.36
C THR A 179 21.12 -20.51 2.63
N LEU A 180 21.53 -21.32 1.65
CA LEU A 180 22.80 -21.16 0.95
C LEU A 180 22.78 -19.94 0.02
N THR A 181 23.85 -19.15 0.11
CA THR A 181 24.15 -18.07 -0.83
C THR A 181 25.00 -18.61 -1.97
N ILE A 182 24.51 -18.49 -3.19
CA ILE A 182 25.10 -19.05 -4.40
C ILE A 182 25.62 -17.91 -5.27
N GLN A 183 26.93 -17.90 -5.53
CA GLN A 183 27.56 -16.96 -6.44
C GLN A 183 27.59 -17.57 -7.84
N ASN A 184 26.77 -17.02 -8.75
CA ASN A 184 26.53 -17.55 -10.08
C ASN A 184 25.94 -18.98 -10.06
N HIS A 185 25.09 -19.35 -11.03
CA HIS A 185 24.51 -20.71 -11.15
C HIS A 185 23.45 -21.12 -10.10
N LEU A 186 22.65 -20.19 -9.58
CA LEU A 186 21.50 -20.52 -8.71
C LEU A 186 20.57 -21.58 -9.32
N GLU A 187 20.22 -21.46 -10.61
CA GLU A 187 19.40 -22.46 -11.30
C GLU A 187 20.01 -23.87 -11.28
N GLN A 188 21.35 -23.99 -11.46
CA GLN A 188 22.02 -25.29 -11.42
C GLN A 188 22.05 -25.86 -10.01
N HIS A 189 22.22 -25.01 -9.00
CA HIS A 189 22.12 -25.41 -7.61
C HIS A 189 20.72 -25.99 -7.32
N ILE A 190 19.66 -25.28 -7.69
CA ILE A 190 18.28 -25.73 -7.51
C ILE A 190 18.03 -27.03 -8.28
N LEU A 191 18.48 -27.13 -9.53
CA LEU A 191 18.32 -28.36 -10.32
C LEU A 191 19.01 -29.58 -9.68
N LYS A 192 20.14 -29.40 -8.99
CA LYS A 192 20.90 -30.50 -8.38
C LYS A 192 20.43 -30.83 -6.97
N ALA A 193 20.25 -29.81 -6.12
CA ALA A 193 19.94 -29.94 -4.70
C ALA A 193 18.44 -29.96 -4.39
N HIS A 194 17.62 -29.34 -5.24
CA HIS A 194 16.17 -29.13 -5.06
C HIS A 194 15.40 -29.59 -6.30
N LYS A 195 15.64 -30.85 -6.71
CA LYS A 195 15.12 -31.42 -7.96
C LYS A 195 13.60 -31.27 -8.09
N GLN A 196 12.87 -31.51 -7.00
CA GLN A 196 11.40 -31.47 -6.98
C GLN A 196 10.87 -30.03 -7.08
N GLU A 197 11.62 -29.05 -6.58
CA GLU A 197 11.27 -27.64 -6.52
C GLU A 197 11.75 -26.86 -7.75
N SER A 198 12.61 -27.44 -8.59
CA SER A 198 13.13 -26.80 -9.81
C SER A 198 12.04 -26.29 -10.75
N GLN A 199 10.98 -27.07 -10.94
CA GLN A 199 9.81 -26.66 -11.73
C GLN A 199 9.03 -25.54 -11.05
N LEU A 200 8.89 -25.62 -9.72
CA LEU A 200 8.22 -24.58 -8.94
C LEU A 200 8.97 -23.24 -9.04
N PHE A 201 10.30 -23.27 -8.95
CA PHE A 201 11.15 -22.10 -9.10
C PHE A 201 10.91 -21.38 -10.43
N GLN A 202 10.95 -22.13 -11.55
CA GLN A 202 10.68 -21.58 -12.88
C GLN A 202 9.27 -20.95 -12.95
N ARG A 203 8.25 -21.62 -12.39
CA ARG A 203 6.88 -21.08 -12.37
C ARG A 203 6.76 -19.81 -11.53
N LEU A 204 7.47 -19.71 -10.42
CA LEU A 204 7.47 -18.52 -9.56
C LEU A 204 8.15 -17.32 -10.24
N LEU A 205 9.27 -17.54 -10.92
CA LEU A 205 9.93 -16.50 -11.71
C LEU A 205 9.00 -15.96 -12.80
N LEU A 206 8.39 -16.86 -13.58
CA LEU A 206 7.44 -16.48 -14.62
C LEU A 206 6.22 -15.74 -14.07
N TYR A 207 5.64 -16.22 -12.97
CA TYR A 207 4.53 -15.56 -12.29
C TYR A 207 4.88 -14.11 -11.90
N GLN A 208 6.04 -13.90 -11.27
CA GLN A 208 6.44 -12.57 -10.83
C GLN A 208 6.78 -11.65 -12.01
N THR A 209 7.40 -12.17 -13.07
CA THR A 209 7.63 -11.41 -14.30
C THR A 209 6.31 -10.99 -14.96
N GLN A 210 5.30 -11.86 -15.01
CA GLN A 210 3.98 -11.53 -15.54
C GLN A 210 3.29 -10.41 -14.74
N LEU A 211 3.39 -10.43 -13.41
CA LEU A 211 2.89 -9.35 -12.57
C LEU A 211 3.60 -8.01 -12.85
N ASN A 212 4.94 -8.04 -12.92
CA ASN A 212 5.76 -6.84 -13.13
C ASN A 212 5.55 -6.22 -14.54
N GLN A 213 5.47 -7.04 -15.58
CA GLN A 213 5.22 -6.56 -16.95
C GLN A 213 3.88 -5.82 -17.05
N LYS A 214 2.82 -6.35 -16.41
CA LYS A 214 1.51 -5.70 -16.42
C LYS A 214 1.51 -4.39 -15.65
N LEU A 215 2.24 -4.31 -14.53
CA LEU A 215 2.41 -3.05 -13.80
C LEU A 215 3.11 -2.00 -14.68
N ALA A 216 4.17 -2.40 -15.40
CA ALA A 216 4.87 -1.53 -16.33
C ALA A 216 3.97 -1.03 -17.48
N ILE A 217 3.10 -1.90 -18.02
CA ILE A 217 2.13 -1.53 -19.06
C ILE A 217 1.10 -0.53 -18.51
N GLN A 218 0.56 -0.78 -17.31
CA GLN A 218 -0.40 0.13 -16.66
C GLN A 218 0.21 1.51 -16.40
N LEU A 219 1.45 1.57 -15.94
CA LEU A 219 2.18 2.82 -15.74
C LEU A 219 2.40 3.57 -17.06
N ARG A 220 2.70 2.87 -18.17
CA ARG A 220 2.83 3.48 -19.51
C ARG A 220 1.49 3.98 -20.04
N GLN A 221 0.40 3.24 -19.88
CA GLN A 221 -0.92 3.61 -20.37
C GLN A 221 -1.55 4.76 -19.57
N GLY A 222 -1.37 4.80 -18.25
CA GLY A 222 -1.81 5.90 -17.39
C GLY A 222 -1.15 7.24 -17.74
N PHE A 223 0.05 7.19 -18.33
CA PHE A 223 0.76 8.38 -18.80
C PHE A 223 0.19 8.94 -20.11
N ILE A 224 -0.35 8.09 -20.99
CA ILE A 224 -0.87 8.49 -22.31
C ILE A 224 -2.31 9.05 -22.20
N GLY A 225 -3.11 8.57 -21.24
CA GLY A 225 -4.50 9.02 -21.07
C GLY A 225 -4.70 10.46 -20.59
N ARG A 226 -3.65 11.16 -20.14
CA ARG A 226 -3.73 12.55 -19.64
C ARG A 226 -3.34 13.62 -20.67
N THR A 227 -2.62 13.27 -21.74
CA THR A 227 -2.20 14.27 -22.75
C THR A 227 -3.26 14.51 -23.83
N SER A 228 -4.24 13.63 -23.98
CA SER A 228 -5.26 13.74 -25.05
C SER A 228 -6.48 14.60 -24.69
N LEU A 229 -6.57 15.15 -23.48
CA LEU A 229 -7.75 15.88 -22.99
C LEU A 229 -7.58 17.42 -22.91
N ILE A 230 -6.52 17.97 -23.53
CA ILE A 230 -6.22 19.42 -23.49
C ILE A 230 -6.43 20.13 -24.85
N GLN A 231 -6.81 19.44 -25.93
CA GLN A 231 -7.11 20.07 -27.22
C GLN A 231 -8.52 19.77 -27.70
N SER A 232 -9.53 20.34 -27.03
CA SER A 232 -10.88 20.56 -27.59
C SER A 232 -11.71 21.40 -26.61
N ASN A 233 -11.53 22.72 -26.58
CA ASN A 233 -12.61 23.68 -26.26
C ASN A 233 -12.13 25.12 -26.42
N SER A 234 -12.16 25.60 -27.67
CA SER A 234 -12.09 27.02 -28.00
C SER A 234 -13.15 27.31 -29.07
N ASN A 235 -14.37 27.58 -28.64
CA ASN A 235 -15.34 28.36 -29.40
C ASN A 235 -16.44 28.86 -28.46
N GLN A 236 -16.30 30.11 -28.01
CA GLN A 236 -17.39 30.88 -27.43
C GLN A 236 -17.88 31.87 -28.48
N ASN A 237 -19.18 31.86 -28.72
CA ASN A 237 -19.89 32.91 -29.45
C ASN A 237 -21.12 33.32 -28.61
N SER A 238 -21.10 34.57 -28.17
CA SER A 238 -22.20 35.56 -28.06
C SER A 238 -23.65 35.10 -27.81
N SER A 239 -24.27 35.63 -26.75
CA SER A 239 -25.40 36.60 -26.86
C SER A 239 -26.38 36.59 -25.66
N SER A 240 -26.72 37.81 -25.25
CA SER A 240 -27.69 38.36 -24.30
C SER A 240 -29.17 37.93 -24.40
N GLN A 241 -29.83 37.71 -23.25
CA GLN A 241 -31.05 38.41 -22.74
C GLN A 241 -31.63 37.75 -21.46
N PRO A 242 -32.22 38.51 -20.51
CA PRO A 242 -33.13 38.03 -19.44
C PRO A 242 -34.58 38.53 -19.70
N PRO A 243 -35.59 38.38 -18.79
CA PRO A 243 -35.79 37.48 -17.64
C PRO A 243 -37.15 36.72 -17.72
N ASN A 244 -37.40 35.77 -16.81
CA ASN A 244 -38.78 35.51 -16.35
C ASN A 244 -38.78 34.90 -14.95
N GLU A 245 -39.20 35.69 -13.96
CA GLU A 245 -39.52 35.24 -12.61
C GLU A 245 -40.99 34.80 -12.58
N SER A 246 -41.25 33.55 -12.20
CA SER A 246 -42.43 33.18 -11.39
C SER A 246 -42.45 31.69 -11.04
N LYS A 247 -42.61 31.44 -9.74
CA LYS A 247 -43.12 30.23 -9.08
C LYS A 247 -42.24 28.97 -9.11
N LEU A 248 -41.49 28.78 -8.02
CA LEU A 248 -41.49 27.52 -7.27
C LEU A 248 -40.95 27.76 -5.86
N GLN A 249 -41.87 28.09 -4.96
CA GLN A 249 -41.72 27.97 -3.52
C GLN A 249 -42.01 26.51 -3.18
N GLN A 250 -40.97 25.69 -3.06
CA GLN A 250 -41.02 24.41 -2.34
C GLN A 250 -39.60 23.86 -2.17
N PHE A 251 -39.24 23.62 -0.90
CA PHE A 251 -37.99 23.05 -0.40
C PHE A 251 -36.73 23.86 -0.71
N ILE A 252 -36.41 24.77 0.21
CA ILE A 252 -35.02 25.14 0.49
C ILE A 252 -34.52 24.09 1.49
N PRO A 253 -33.68 23.12 1.10
CA PRO A 253 -32.80 22.48 2.06
C PRO A 253 -31.96 23.61 2.65
N THR A 254 -31.95 23.75 3.97
CA THR A 254 -31.08 24.69 4.67
C THR A 254 -29.68 24.58 4.08
N LEU A 255 -29.01 25.71 3.84
CA LEU A 255 -27.66 25.76 3.25
C LEU A 255 -26.62 24.90 4.02
N GLN A 256 -26.98 24.48 5.24
CA GLN A 256 -26.27 23.54 6.10
C GLN A 256 -26.31 22.08 5.60
N ASP A 257 -27.38 21.65 4.91
CA ASP A 257 -27.50 20.30 4.35
C ASP A 257 -26.75 20.15 3.01
N GLN A 258 -26.69 21.20 2.19
CA GLN A 258 -25.90 21.18 0.94
C GLN A 258 -24.39 21.33 1.18
N LEU A 259 -23.97 21.86 2.34
CA LEU A 259 -22.57 21.80 2.79
C LEU A 259 -22.19 20.45 3.42
N GLN A 260 -23.16 19.59 3.76
CA GLN A 260 -22.92 18.27 4.36
C GLN A 260 -22.94 17.10 3.36
N GLN A 261 -23.50 17.28 2.15
CA GLN A 261 -23.53 16.23 1.13
C GLN A 261 -22.16 15.92 0.48
N GLY A 262 -21.12 16.70 0.80
CA GLY A 262 -19.76 16.46 0.34
C GLY A 262 -18.92 15.75 1.40
N ASN A 263 -18.57 14.50 1.15
CA ASN A 263 -17.48 13.74 1.76
C ASN A 263 -17.82 12.96 3.04
N ASN A 264 -18.68 11.95 2.93
CA ASN A 264 -18.54 10.80 3.82
C ASN A 264 -17.21 10.09 3.53
N ILE A 265 -16.61 9.50 4.55
CA ILE A 265 -15.41 8.68 4.44
C ILE A 265 -15.67 7.30 5.06
N PRO A 266 -15.29 6.20 4.39
CA PRO A 266 -15.46 4.86 4.96
C PRO A 266 -14.50 4.64 6.12
N CYS A 267 -14.98 3.99 7.17
CA CYS A 267 -14.15 3.52 8.27
C CYS A 267 -13.17 2.44 7.76
N PRO A 268 -11.86 2.55 8.02
CA PRO A 268 -10.87 1.58 7.53
C PRO A 268 -11.05 0.17 8.12
N PHE A 269 -11.79 0.03 9.22
CA PHE A 269 -12.02 -1.24 9.90
C PHE A 269 -13.33 -1.94 9.49
N CYS A 270 -14.44 -1.20 9.48
CA CYS A 270 -15.77 -1.79 9.21
C CYS A 270 -16.40 -1.36 7.88
N GLN A 271 -15.73 -0.48 7.12
CA GLN A 271 -16.14 0.03 5.82
C GLN A 271 -17.47 0.80 5.79
N LYS A 272 -18.10 1.05 6.96
CA LYS A 272 -19.26 1.93 7.05
C LYS A 272 -18.85 3.37 6.79
N GLU A 273 -19.68 4.08 6.03
CA GLU A 273 -19.48 5.49 5.71
C GLU A 273 -19.96 6.39 6.85
N PHE A 274 -19.17 7.41 7.17
CA PHE A 274 -19.50 8.40 8.18
C PHE A 274 -19.17 9.79 7.66
N ALA A 275 -19.92 10.80 8.13
CA ALA A 275 -19.47 12.17 8.04
C ALA A 275 -18.06 12.28 8.64
N LYS A 276 -17.15 13.02 8.00
CA LYS A 276 -15.73 13.08 8.40
C LYS A 276 -15.49 13.42 9.87
N SER A 277 -16.30 14.31 10.44
CA SER A 277 -16.26 14.67 11.87
C SER A 277 -16.57 13.49 12.80
N ALA A 278 -17.49 12.60 12.40
CA ALA A 278 -17.85 11.39 13.13
C ALA A 278 -16.92 10.20 12.82
N ALA A 279 -16.37 10.15 11.60
CA ALA A 279 -15.55 9.04 11.13
C ALA A 279 -14.31 8.81 12.00
N LEU A 280 -13.62 9.88 12.42
CA LEU A 280 -12.45 9.80 13.29
C LEU A 280 -12.81 9.17 14.65
N LYS A 281 -13.86 9.67 15.31
CA LYS A 281 -14.34 9.17 16.60
C LYS A 281 -14.76 7.70 16.50
N HIS A 282 -15.46 7.35 15.42
CA HIS A 282 -15.85 5.97 15.16
C HIS A 282 -14.62 5.06 14.96
N ALA A 283 -13.69 5.43 14.08
CA ALA A 283 -12.54 4.58 13.77
C ALA A 283 -11.64 4.30 15.00
N GLN A 284 -11.50 5.26 15.92
CA GLN A 284 -10.75 5.09 17.18
C GLN A 284 -11.28 3.98 18.09
N THR A 285 -12.58 3.68 17.99
CA THR A 285 -13.28 2.71 18.86
C THR A 285 -13.86 1.51 18.09
N CYS A 286 -13.81 1.55 16.76
CA CYS A 286 -14.40 0.52 15.90
C CYS A 286 -13.68 -0.83 16.02
N SER A 287 -12.35 -0.82 16.04
CA SER A 287 -11.58 -2.06 16.17
C SER A 287 -11.50 -2.52 17.63
N ARG A 288 -11.87 -3.78 17.86
CA ARG A 288 -11.67 -4.47 19.15
C ARG A 288 -10.24 -5.02 19.31
N ASN A 289 -9.50 -5.14 18.21
CA ASN A 289 -8.11 -5.57 18.25
C ASN A 289 -7.21 -4.42 18.73
N THR A 290 -6.44 -4.65 19.80
CA THR A 290 -5.48 -3.69 20.36
C THR A 290 -4.41 -3.28 19.35
N ASP A 291 -3.94 -4.21 18.53
CA ASP A 291 -2.85 -3.98 17.57
C ASP A 291 -3.31 -3.06 16.45
N HIS A 292 -4.55 -3.23 15.98
CA HIS A 292 -5.18 -2.32 15.02
C HIS A 292 -5.34 -0.89 15.59
N ARG A 293 -5.58 -0.75 16.90
CA ARG A 293 -5.68 0.57 17.55
C ARG A 293 -4.31 1.23 17.66
N LEU A 294 -3.25 0.45 17.89
CA LEU A 294 -1.87 0.94 17.82
C LEU A 294 -1.51 1.36 16.39
N LEU A 295 -1.82 0.52 15.40
CA LEU A 295 -1.62 0.81 13.99
C LEU A 295 -2.35 2.08 13.54
N PHE A 296 -3.58 2.29 14.02
CA PHE A 296 -4.35 3.52 13.78
C PHE A 296 -3.61 4.77 14.28
N LYS A 297 -3.12 4.73 15.53
CA LYS A 297 -2.35 5.84 16.12
C LYS A 297 -1.06 6.07 15.34
N GLY A 298 -0.31 5.01 15.05
CA GLY A 298 0.92 5.08 14.27
C GLY A 298 0.70 5.70 12.89
N ALA A 299 -0.30 5.24 12.14
CA ALA A 299 -0.65 5.78 10.83
C ALA A 299 -0.99 7.29 10.89
N ARG A 300 -1.72 7.73 11.91
CA ARG A 300 -2.01 9.16 12.13
C ARG A 300 -0.74 9.99 12.25
N ASP A 301 0.21 9.51 13.05
CA ASP A 301 1.43 10.25 13.35
C ASP A 301 2.38 10.25 12.13
N ILE A 302 2.44 9.13 11.39
CA ILE A 302 3.21 8.98 10.16
C ILE A 302 2.71 9.90 9.03
N VAL A 303 1.39 10.04 8.86
CA VAL A 303 0.79 10.90 7.82
C VAL A 303 1.19 12.38 7.94
N LEU A 304 1.68 12.83 9.10
CA LEU A 304 2.22 14.19 9.25
C LEU A 304 3.52 14.38 8.44
N ASN A 305 4.30 13.31 8.30
CA ASN A 305 5.59 13.24 7.62
C ASN A 305 5.50 12.60 6.22
N MET A 306 4.28 12.39 5.72
CA MET A 306 4.04 11.96 4.34
C MET A 306 3.58 13.11 3.45
N GLU A 307 3.85 12.97 2.16
CA GLU A 307 3.38 13.82 1.08
C GLU A 307 2.73 12.99 -0.02
N MET A 308 1.72 13.55 -0.68
CA MET A 308 1.06 12.88 -1.79
C MET A 308 1.80 13.25 -3.06
N ASN A 309 2.27 12.26 -3.80
CA ASN A 309 2.98 12.47 -5.04
C ASN A 309 2.02 12.75 -6.21
N ALA A 310 2.55 13.03 -7.40
CA ALA A 310 1.75 13.34 -8.60
C ALA A 310 0.81 12.19 -9.03
N GLU A 311 1.15 10.96 -8.65
CA GLU A 311 0.36 9.75 -8.89
C GLU A 311 -0.75 9.54 -7.85
N GLY A 312 -0.82 10.37 -6.81
CA GLY A 312 -1.82 10.24 -5.74
C GLY A 312 -1.46 9.25 -4.64
N ASN A 313 -0.21 8.76 -4.62
CA ASN A 313 0.30 7.87 -3.59
C ASN A 313 0.95 8.67 -2.46
N LEU A 314 0.79 8.22 -1.23
CA LEU A 314 1.49 8.78 -0.09
C LEU A 314 2.93 8.26 -0.08
N ARG A 315 3.89 9.17 0.13
CA ARG A 315 5.31 8.87 0.25
C ARG A 315 5.89 9.62 1.44
N GLU A 316 6.93 9.06 2.03
CA GLU A 316 7.70 9.73 3.07
C GLU A 316 8.38 10.99 2.53
N LYS A 317 8.38 12.05 3.34
CA LYS A 317 9.18 13.23 3.03
C LYS A 317 10.68 12.91 3.12
N PRO A 318 11.53 13.54 2.29
CA PRO A 318 12.98 13.37 2.38
C PRO A 318 13.51 13.67 3.79
N GLY A 319 14.36 12.78 4.31
CA GLY A 319 15.00 12.93 5.62
C GLY A 319 14.15 12.51 6.82
N TYR A 320 12.93 12.00 6.61
CA TYR A 320 12.16 11.34 7.65
C TYR A 320 12.63 9.88 7.81
N GLU A 321 12.99 9.50 9.03
CA GLU A 321 13.30 8.11 9.40
C GLU A 321 12.07 7.51 10.08
N PRO A 322 11.25 6.72 9.37
CA PRO A 322 10.02 6.18 9.94
C PRO A 322 10.32 5.09 10.97
N ILE A 323 9.50 5.05 12.02
CA ILE A 323 9.41 3.90 12.93
C ILE A 323 8.21 3.08 12.51
N CYS A 324 8.41 1.77 12.33
CA CYS A 324 7.32 0.86 11.98
C CYS A 324 6.29 0.78 13.12
N PRO A 325 5.01 1.09 12.88
CA PRO A 325 3.99 1.10 13.93
C PRO A 325 3.56 -0.30 14.39
N ILE A 326 4.05 -1.36 13.74
CA ILE A 326 3.72 -2.76 14.02
C ILE A 326 4.81 -3.40 14.89
N CYS A 327 6.07 -3.34 14.46
CA CYS A 327 7.20 -3.94 15.18
C CYS A 327 8.06 -2.95 15.97
N ASN A 328 7.78 -1.64 15.87
CA ASN A 328 8.53 -0.57 16.52
C ASN A 328 10.02 -0.49 16.09
N GLU A 329 10.36 -1.02 14.92
CA GLU A 329 11.70 -0.93 14.33
C GLU A 329 11.90 0.42 13.64
N GLN A 330 13.03 1.09 13.92
CA GLN A 330 13.42 2.31 13.22
C GLN A 330 14.07 1.96 11.88
N LEU A 331 13.53 2.51 10.79
CA LEU A 331 13.94 2.18 9.44
C LEU A 331 14.89 3.26 8.90
N SER A 332 16.14 2.88 8.64
CA SER A 332 17.19 3.80 8.13
C SER A 332 17.53 3.59 6.65
N VAL A 333 17.22 2.41 6.09
CA VAL A 333 17.63 2.02 4.72
C VAL A 333 16.43 1.70 3.82
N VAL A 334 15.38 1.12 4.39
CA VAL A 334 14.19 0.67 3.66
C VAL A 334 13.04 1.63 3.94
N THR A 335 12.23 1.93 2.92
CA THR A 335 11.01 2.71 3.12
C THR A 335 10.03 1.96 3.99
N LEU A 336 9.18 2.67 4.74
CA LEU A 336 8.16 2.08 5.59
C LEU A 336 7.21 1.18 4.80
N ASP A 337 6.76 1.63 3.64
CA ASP A 337 5.90 0.81 2.77
C ASP A 337 6.62 -0.49 2.34
N GLY A 338 7.91 -0.41 2.03
CA GLY A 338 8.70 -1.59 1.64
C GLY A 338 8.88 -2.58 2.79
N HIS A 339 9.09 -2.06 4.01
CA HIS A 339 9.19 -2.87 5.22
C HIS A 339 7.84 -3.50 5.59
N ILE A 340 6.76 -2.73 5.64
CA ILE A 340 5.42 -3.25 5.97
C ILE A 340 4.98 -4.30 4.94
N PHE A 341 5.17 -4.05 3.65
CA PHE A 341 4.85 -5.03 2.61
C PHE A 341 5.68 -6.33 2.76
N GLY A 342 6.96 -6.22 3.13
CA GLY A 342 7.86 -7.36 3.26
C GLY A 342 7.66 -8.18 4.53
N ASP A 343 7.56 -7.50 5.67
CA ASP A 343 7.65 -8.07 7.01
C ASP A 343 6.29 -8.13 7.73
N HIS A 344 5.30 -7.34 7.27
CA HIS A 344 3.93 -7.28 7.82
C HIS A 344 2.84 -7.38 6.73
N PRO A 345 2.87 -8.43 5.88
CA PRO A 345 1.98 -8.51 4.72
C PRO A 345 0.49 -8.70 5.08
N ASP A 346 0.18 -9.15 6.30
CA ASP A 346 -1.20 -9.29 6.76
C ASP A 346 -1.81 -7.93 7.17
N GLU A 347 -0.98 -6.99 7.59
CA GLU A 347 -1.35 -5.66 8.03
C GLU A 347 -1.24 -4.60 6.92
N ASP A 348 -0.47 -4.86 5.86
CA ASP A 348 -0.18 -3.90 4.78
C ASP A 348 -1.44 -3.23 4.23
N GLN A 349 -2.44 -4.02 3.82
CA GLN A 349 -3.67 -3.46 3.25
C GLN A 349 -4.44 -2.58 4.24
N LEU A 350 -4.45 -2.96 5.53
CA LEU A 350 -5.08 -2.17 6.58
C LEU A 350 -4.30 -0.87 6.81
N PHE A 351 -2.97 -0.96 6.85
CA PHE A 351 -2.10 0.20 7.02
C PHE A 351 -2.27 1.22 5.88
N GLN A 352 -2.30 0.77 4.62
CA GLN A 352 -2.55 1.64 3.46
C GLN A 352 -3.92 2.33 3.55
N ASN A 353 -4.95 1.62 3.99
CA ASN A 353 -6.28 2.19 4.21
C ASN A 353 -6.27 3.26 5.31
N LEU A 354 -5.51 3.02 6.40
CA LEU A 354 -5.35 3.96 7.50
C LEU A 354 -4.62 5.23 7.08
N LEU A 355 -3.53 5.10 6.30
CA LEU A 355 -2.81 6.25 5.76
C LEU A 355 -3.72 7.14 4.90
N LYS A 356 -4.46 6.53 3.97
CA LYS A 356 -5.42 7.24 3.12
C LYS A 356 -6.51 7.92 3.94
N PHE A 357 -7.07 7.22 4.93
CA PHE A 357 -8.09 7.73 5.83
C PHE A 357 -7.61 8.99 6.57
N HIS A 358 -6.43 8.94 7.20
CA HIS A 358 -5.88 10.07 7.93
C HIS A 358 -5.48 11.24 7.03
N TYR A 359 -4.94 10.95 5.84
CA TYR A 359 -4.62 12.00 4.87
C TYR A 359 -5.86 12.76 4.43
N GLU A 360 -6.96 12.04 4.16
CA GLU A 360 -8.20 12.67 3.74
C GLU A 360 -8.80 13.55 4.84
N LEU A 361 -8.77 13.11 6.11
CA LEU A 361 -9.17 13.94 7.26
C LEU A 361 -8.33 15.23 7.35
N LYS A 362 -7.01 15.12 7.24
CA LYS A 362 -6.08 16.27 7.27
C LYS A 362 -6.35 17.25 6.13
N SER A 363 -6.59 16.75 4.92
CA SER A 363 -6.85 17.58 3.74
C SER A 363 -8.09 18.47 3.93
N GLN A 364 -9.11 17.96 4.64
CA GLN A 364 -10.35 18.71 4.89
C GLN A 364 -10.13 19.82 5.93
N GLN A 365 -9.39 19.56 7.01
CA GLN A 365 -9.08 20.57 8.02
C GLN A 365 -8.37 21.79 7.39
N VAL A 366 -7.48 21.55 6.43
CA VAL A 366 -6.81 22.63 5.69
C VAL A 366 -7.80 23.44 4.83
N LYS A 367 -8.75 22.78 4.17
CA LYS A 367 -9.79 23.45 3.36
C LYS A 367 -10.68 24.34 4.23
N ILE A 368 -11.12 23.84 5.39
CA ILE A 368 -11.95 24.58 6.35
C ILE A 368 -11.20 25.82 6.85
N LYS A 369 -9.94 25.66 7.28
CA LYS A 369 -9.10 26.79 7.71
C LYS A 369 -8.95 27.86 6.62
N LYS A 370 -8.73 27.45 5.36
CA LYS A 370 -8.64 28.39 4.22
C LYS A 370 -9.95 29.11 3.93
N GLN A 371 -11.10 28.46 4.12
CA GLN A 371 -12.41 29.09 3.92
C GLN A 371 -12.70 30.13 5.01
N ASN A 372 -12.36 29.83 6.27
CA ASN A 372 -12.55 30.76 7.38
C ASN A 372 -11.66 32.01 7.25
N ILE A 373 -10.43 31.86 6.74
CA ILE A 373 -9.54 33.01 6.47
C ILE A 373 -10.09 33.93 5.38
N LYS A 374 -10.81 33.41 4.38
CA LYS A 374 -11.37 34.23 3.28
C LYS A 374 -12.63 35.01 3.65
N LYS A 375 -13.26 34.69 4.78
CA LYS A 375 -14.49 35.36 5.26
C LYS A 375 -14.19 36.52 6.21
N LYS A 376 -12.97 36.59 6.74
CA LYS A 376 -12.42 37.74 7.46
C LYS A 376 -11.75 38.65 6.45
#